data_AF-A0A2S1LN97-F1
#
_entry.id   AF-A0A2S1LN97-F1
#
_cell.length_a   1.000
_cell.length_b   1.000
_cell.length_c   1.000
_cell.angle_alpha   90.00
_cell.angle_beta   90.00
_cell.angle_gamma   90.00
#
_symmetry.space_group_name_H-M   'P 1'
#
loop_
_entity.id
_entity.type
_entity.pdbx_description
1 polymer ?
#
loop_
_entity_poly.entity_id
_entity_poly.type
_entity_poly.pdbx_seq_one_letter_code
_entity_poly.pdbx_strand_id
1 'polypeptide(L)'
;MDSKQRAKLKMYRTIERFGAENAERVAMIPLFEDAFRLFTTRVAAIGYATQQGEMVLKGLQDGVPVREILCRAGADLAAAIAIYARQQQDKELEQQADCTFFELIYSMDQEMNAKLAHIHKTGMSRLSELQGAGITEGLFELFGKLLESYRKHSGKIRNPAGVRREIRMRQYYLFEEAEKVLKQRLDKTIQLYKEAHPEFVYNYKYSRLNLYPSCPSTQITGTVRCNQKKIPIPGALFRIESEGLSTHTDLGGRYHIKEIPEGIVTIIVDAPGYVKSRNNGILIKRGLIAHLDIAITPQQIES
;
A
#
# COMPACT_ATOMS: atom_id res chain seq x y z
N MET A 1 8.48 10.67 9.10
CA MET A 1 8.31 9.22 9.30
C MET A 1 9.54 8.60 9.93
N ASP A 2 9.38 7.95 11.09
CA ASP A 2 10.45 7.20 11.77
C ASP A 2 10.63 5.78 11.19
N SER A 3 11.69 5.07 11.59
CA SER A 3 12.01 3.72 11.09
C SER A 3 10.89 2.70 11.33
N LYS A 4 10.17 2.79 12.45
CA LYS A 4 9.06 1.89 12.80
C LYS A 4 7.87 2.13 11.87
N GLN A 5 7.53 3.38 11.59
CA GLN A 5 6.49 3.76 10.64
C GLN A 5 6.84 3.34 9.21
N ARG A 6 8.12 3.42 8.80
CA ARG A 6 8.56 2.90 7.48
C ARG A 6 8.33 1.39 7.37
N ALA A 7 8.69 0.64 8.41
CA ALA A 7 8.47 -0.80 8.46
C ALA A 7 6.97 -1.14 8.42
N LYS A 8 6.14 -0.44 9.20
CA LYS A 8 4.68 -0.59 9.17
C LYS A 8 4.09 -0.30 7.78
N LEU A 9 4.53 0.78 7.11
CA LEU A 9 4.04 1.09 5.77
C LEU A 9 4.41 -0.01 4.76
N LYS A 10 5.63 -0.57 4.85
CA LYS A 10 6.03 -1.71 4.01
C LYS A 10 5.14 -2.94 4.25
N MET A 11 4.80 -3.22 5.51
CA MET A 11 3.85 -4.27 5.85
C MET A 11 2.45 -3.97 5.30
N TYR A 12 1.95 -2.74 5.43
CA TYR A 12 0.66 -2.34 4.87
C TYR A 12 0.60 -2.53 3.35
N ARG A 13 1.64 -2.12 2.62
CA ARG A 13 1.74 -2.35 1.16
C ARG A 13 1.78 -3.84 0.81
N THR A 14 2.36 -4.68 1.66
CA THR A 14 2.36 -6.13 1.46
C THR A 14 0.94 -6.70 1.59
N ILE A 15 0.16 -6.20 2.55
CA ILE A 15 -1.24 -6.59 2.75
C ILE A 15 -2.11 -6.12 1.56
N GLU A 16 -1.88 -4.90 1.07
CA GLU A 16 -2.57 -4.40 -0.14
C GLU A 16 -2.31 -5.30 -1.34
N ARG A 17 -1.04 -5.68 -1.58
CA ARG A 17 -0.67 -6.59 -2.66
C ARG A 17 -1.33 -7.96 -2.49
N PHE A 18 -1.30 -8.52 -1.28
CA PHE A 18 -1.94 -9.80 -0.97
C PHE A 18 -3.44 -9.80 -1.32
N GLY A 19 -4.17 -8.74 -0.96
CA GLY A 19 -5.59 -8.66 -1.29
C GLY A 19 -5.84 -8.41 -2.77
N ALA A 20 -4.97 -7.66 -3.47
CA ALA A 20 -5.06 -7.49 -4.92
C ALA A 20 -4.84 -8.80 -5.68
N GLU A 21 -3.85 -9.61 -5.26
CA GLU A 21 -3.57 -10.94 -5.83
C GLU A 21 -4.69 -11.97 -5.52
N ASN A 22 -5.56 -11.69 -4.56
CA ASN A 22 -6.62 -12.59 -4.11
C ASN A 22 -8.01 -11.93 -4.18
N ALA A 23 -8.24 -11.05 -5.15
CA ALA A 23 -9.45 -10.23 -5.23
C ALA A 23 -10.77 -11.04 -5.15
N GLU A 24 -10.84 -12.20 -5.81
CA GLU A 24 -12.01 -13.08 -5.75
C GLU A 24 -12.29 -13.59 -4.32
N ARG A 25 -11.23 -13.97 -3.58
CA ARG A 25 -11.35 -14.42 -2.19
C ARG A 25 -11.75 -13.27 -1.28
N VAL A 26 -11.21 -12.06 -1.51
CA VAL A 26 -11.59 -10.85 -0.75
C VAL A 26 -13.08 -10.55 -0.90
N ALA A 27 -13.63 -10.68 -2.11
CA ALA A 27 -15.03 -10.39 -2.43
C ALA A 27 -16.02 -11.43 -1.89
N MET A 28 -15.56 -12.63 -1.51
CA MET A 28 -16.43 -13.71 -1.01
C MET A 28 -17.15 -13.35 0.30
N ILE A 29 -16.52 -12.54 1.15
CA ILE A 29 -17.10 -12.08 2.42
C ILE A 29 -17.17 -10.55 2.40
N PRO A 30 -18.37 -9.94 2.23
CA PRO A 30 -18.53 -8.49 2.13
C PRO A 30 -17.94 -7.71 3.31
N LEU A 31 -18.07 -8.25 4.54
CA LEU A 31 -17.49 -7.63 5.73
C LEU A 31 -15.96 -7.50 5.66
N PHE A 32 -15.29 -8.48 5.05
CA PHE A 32 -13.84 -8.45 4.85
C PHE A 32 -13.48 -7.49 3.71
N GLU A 33 -14.22 -7.53 2.60
CA GLU A 33 -14.02 -6.61 1.47
C GLU A 33 -14.12 -5.13 1.89
N ASP A 34 -15.18 -4.76 2.63
CA ASP A 34 -15.37 -3.40 3.14
C ASP A 34 -14.24 -2.98 4.09
N ALA A 35 -13.80 -3.90 4.96
CA ALA A 35 -12.68 -3.65 5.86
C ALA A 35 -11.37 -3.45 5.08
N PHE A 36 -11.15 -4.23 4.02
CA PHE A 36 -9.98 -4.15 3.15
C PHE A 36 -9.96 -2.84 2.37
N ARG A 37 -11.10 -2.44 1.78
CA ARG A 37 -11.25 -1.17 1.06
C ARG A 37 -11.02 0.05 1.97
N LEU A 38 -11.56 0.02 3.20
CA LEU A 38 -11.29 1.08 4.17
C LEU A 38 -9.80 1.12 4.53
N PHE A 39 -9.16 -0.04 4.72
CA PHE A 39 -7.74 -0.11 5.04
C PHE A 39 -6.87 0.46 3.90
N THR A 40 -7.08 0.04 2.65
CA THR A 40 -6.31 0.54 1.50
C THR A 40 -6.47 2.06 1.33
N THR A 41 -7.67 2.59 1.59
CA THR A 41 -7.92 4.04 1.59
C THR A 41 -7.05 4.77 2.64
N ARG A 42 -6.92 4.22 3.86
CA ARG A 42 -6.06 4.79 4.90
C ARG A 42 -4.57 4.67 4.56
N VAL A 43 -4.15 3.56 3.95
CA VAL A 43 -2.76 3.38 3.49
C VAL A 43 -2.40 4.36 2.36
N ALA A 44 -3.31 4.59 1.42
CA ALA A 44 -3.14 5.62 0.39
C ALA A 44 -3.01 7.02 1.01
N ALA A 45 -3.83 7.35 2.01
CA ALA A 45 -3.72 8.62 2.74
C ALA A 45 -2.38 8.79 3.47
N ILE A 46 -1.82 7.72 4.06
CA ILE A 46 -0.47 7.71 4.65
C ILE A 46 0.59 7.98 3.57
N GLY A 47 0.49 7.31 2.42
CA GLY A 47 1.40 7.52 1.29
C GLY A 47 1.41 8.97 0.82
N TYR A 48 0.22 9.55 0.62
CA TYR A 48 0.04 10.95 0.23
C TYR A 48 0.63 11.91 1.27
N ALA A 49 0.32 11.70 2.56
CA ALA A 49 0.84 12.54 3.64
C ALA A 49 2.37 12.43 3.79
N THR A 50 2.97 11.30 3.40
CA THR A 50 4.42 11.10 3.42
C THR A 50 5.09 11.89 2.29
N GLN A 51 4.61 11.74 1.06
CA GLN A 51 5.12 12.48 -0.11
C GLN A 51 5.03 13.99 0.11
N GLN A 52 3.87 14.47 0.58
CA GLN A 52 3.64 15.88 0.89
C GLN A 52 4.60 16.37 1.99
N GLY A 53 4.81 15.58 3.04
CA GLY A 53 5.76 15.90 4.10
C GLY A 53 7.20 16.00 3.58
N GLU A 54 7.63 15.08 2.72
CA GLU A 54 8.98 15.10 2.14
C GLU A 54 9.22 16.32 1.25
N MET A 55 8.26 16.67 0.38
CA MET A 55 8.33 17.87 -0.45
C MET A 55 8.49 19.15 0.39
N VAL A 56 7.70 19.27 1.46
CA VAL A 56 7.74 20.43 2.36
C VAL A 56 9.04 20.47 3.17
N LEU A 57 9.50 19.34 3.67
CA LEU A 57 10.75 19.26 4.45
C LEU A 57 11.98 19.55 3.59
N LYS A 58 12.00 19.07 2.34
CA LYS A 58 13.06 19.34 1.38
C LYS A 58 13.13 20.83 1.03
N GLY A 59 11.99 21.47 0.75
CA GLY A 59 11.94 22.92 0.53
C GLY A 59 12.33 23.76 1.75
N LEU A 60 12.14 23.24 2.97
CA LEU A 60 12.65 23.90 4.20
C LEU A 60 14.15 23.68 4.45
N GLN A 61 14.77 22.67 3.84
CA GLN A 61 16.19 22.32 4.00
C GLN A 61 17.08 22.96 2.93
N ASP A 62 16.60 22.99 1.68
CA ASP A 62 17.39 23.43 0.53
C ASP A 62 17.49 24.96 0.42
N GLY A 63 16.79 25.73 1.28
CA GLY A 63 16.77 27.19 1.24
C GLY A 63 16.07 27.79 0.01
N VAL A 64 15.76 26.98 -1.01
CA VAL A 64 14.88 27.32 -2.12
C VAL A 64 13.46 27.42 -1.56
N PRO A 65 12.86 28.63 -1.48
CA PRO A 65 11.53 28.75 -0.92
C PRO A 65 10.57 27.94 -1.80
N VAL A 66 9.77 27.05 -1.19
CA VAL A 66 8.73 26.27 -1.90
C VAL A 66 7.86 27.17 -2.80
N ARG A 67 7.72 28.43 -2.38
CA ARG A 67 7.13 29.52 -3.15
C ARG A 67 7.79 29.70 -4.53
N GLU A 68 9.11 29.75 -4.62
CA GLU A 68 9.84 29.92 -5.88
C GLU A 68 9.64 28.73 -6.81
N ILE A 69 9.73 27.49 -6.32
CA ILE A 69 9.47 26.29 -7.13
C ILE A 69 8.05 26.32 -7.68
N LEU A 70 7.08 26.67 -6.84
CA LEU A 70 5.68 26.81 -7.23
C LEU A 70 5.47 27.93 -8.26
N CYS A 71 6.10 29.10 -8.07
CA CYS A 71 6.00 30.23 -8.98
C CYS A 71 6.63 29.91 -10.33
N ARG A 72 7.78 29.22 -10.38
CA ARG A 72 8.43 28.80 -11.63
C ARG A 72 7.56 27.80 -12.37
N ALA A 73 7.15 26.72 -11.71
CA ALA A 73 6.29 25.71 -12.32
C ALA A 73 4.95 26.30 -12.81
N GLY A 74 4.39 27.25 -12.06
CA GLY A 74 3.16 27.94 -12.44
C GLY A 74 3.34 28.86 -13.65
N ALA A 75 4.44 29.62 -13.69
CA ALA A 75 4.78 30.48 -14.82
C ALA A 75 5.07 29.66 -16.08
N ASP A 76 5.80 28.55 -15.98
CA ASP A 76 6.09 27.66 -17.10
C ASP A 76 4.80 27.06 -17.69
N LEU A 77 3.89 26.61 -16.82
CA LEU A 77 2.58 26.08 -17.22
C LEU A 77 1.72 27.15 -17.89
N ALA A 78 1.68 28.36 -17.33
CA ALA A 78 0.94 29.48 -17.87
C ALA A 78 1.49 29.91 -19.24
N ALA A 79 2.81 29.98 -19.38
CA ALA A 79 3.47 30.27 -20.64
C ALA A 79 3.13 29.23 -21.70
N ALA A 80 3.13 27.94 -21.36
CA ALA A 80 2.74 26.89 -22.28
C ALA A 80 1.29 27.02 -22.76
N ILE A 81 0.35 27.34 -21.85
CA ILE A 81 -1.05 27.60 -22.19
C ILE A 81 -1.20 28.85 -23.06
N ALA A 82 -0.48 29.93 -22.74
CA ALA A 82 -0.52 31.18 -23.50
C ALA A 82 0.07 31.02 -24.92
N ILE A 83 1.15 30.24 -25.07
CA ILE A 83 1.72 29.90 -26.39
C ILE A 83 0.69 29.16 -27.24
N TYR A 84 0.01 28.17 -26.65
CA TYR A 84 -1.07 27.45 -27.34
C TYR A 84 -2.23 28.37 -27.73
N ALA A 85 -2.67 29.24 -26.80
CA ALA A 85 -3.74 30.20 -27.04
C ALA A 85 -3.43 31.12 -28.23
N ARG A 86 -2.20 31.61 -28.34
CA ARG A 86 -1.73 32.41 -29.49
C ARG A 86 -1.79 31.65 -30.81
N GLN A 87 -1.41 30.37 -30.82
CA GLN A 87 -1.47 29.54 -32.03
C GLN A 87 -2.91 29.38 -32.52
N GLN A 88 -3.86 29.24 -31.60
CA GLN A 88 -5.29 29.11 -31.91
C GLN A 88 -6.04 30.45 -32.05
N GLN A 89 -5.34 31.58 -31.92
CA GLN A 89 -5.91 32.94 -31.89
C GLN A 89 -6.99 33.14 -30.80
N ASP A 90 -6.94 32.37 -29.71
CA ASP A 90 -7.85 32.51 -28.57
C ASP A 90 -7.32 33.57 -27.58
N LYS A 91 -7.81 34.80 -27.74
CA LYS A 91 -7.43 35.94 -26.90
C LYS A 91 -7.90 35.82 -25.45
N GLU A 92 -8.98 35.08 -25.19
CA GLU A 92 -9.53 34.93 -23.85
C GLU A 92 -8.65 33.99 -23.01
N LEU A 93 -8.23 32.86 -23.61
CA LEU A 93 -7.32 31.92 -22.96
C LEU A 93 -5.94 32.52 -22.73
N GLU A 94 -5.44 33.32 -23.69
CA GLU A 94 -4.17 34.03 -23.55
C GLU A 94 -4.19 34.97 -22.35
N GLN A 95 -5.24 35.78 -22.21
CA GLN A 95 -5.37 36.72 -21.09
C GLN A 95 -5.53 36.01 -19.75
N GLN A 96 -6.21 34.87 -19.71
CA GLN A 96 -6.38 34.05 -18.50
C GLN A 96 -5.10 33.33 -18.06
N ALA A 97 -4.16 33.11 -18.98
CA ALA A 97 -2.86 32.48 -18.75
C ALA A 97 -1.69 33.48 -18.72
N ASP A 98 -1.98 34.79 -18.74
CA ASP A 98 -0.96 35.83 -18.65
C ASP A 98 -0.48 35.96 -17.20
N CYS A 99 0.58 35.22 -16.88
CA CYS A 99 1.27 35.39 -15.63
C CYS A 99 2.76 35.10 -15.79
N THR A 100 3.56 35.91 -15.10
CA THR A 100 5.02 35.77 -15.09
C THR A 100 5.53 35.30 -13.74
N PHE A 101 6.71 34.69 -13.73
CA PHE A 101 7.38 34.28 -12.49
C PHE A 101 7.53 35.45 -11.50
N PHE A 102 7.93 36.63 -11.99
CA PHE A 102 8.16 37.80 -11.14
C PHE A 102 6.86 38.35 -10.53
N GLU A 103 5.76 38.38 -11.28
CA GLU A 103 4.47 38.74 -10.70
C GLU A 103 4.04 37.77 -9.61
N LEU A 104 4.23 36.48 -9.83
CA LEU A 104 3.86 35.45 -8.85
C LEU A 104 4.74 35.54 -7.60
N ILE A 105 6.06 35.67 -7.75
CA ILE A 105 6.98 35.64 -6.61
C ILE A 105 6.80 36.86 -5.69
N TYR A 106 6.46 38.04 -6.23
CA TYR A 106 6.30 39.28 -5.47
C TYR A 106 4.85 39.60 -5.04
N SER A 107 3.85 38.92 -5.60
CA SER A 107 2.44 39.09 -5.19
C SER A 107 2.16 38.61 -3.77
N MET A 108 1.04 39.04 -3.18
CA MET A 108 0.63 38.51 -1.88
C MET A 108 0.27 37.01 -1.99
N ASP A 109 0.48 36.25 -0.92
CA ASP A 109 0.21 34.79 -0.90
C ASP A 109 -1.20 34.44 -1.39
N GLN A 110 -2.19 35.25 -1.00
CA GLN A 110 -3.58 35.05 -1.40
C GLN A 110 -3.78 35.24 -2.91
N GLU A 111 -3.18 36.27 -3.48
CA GLU A 111 -3.25 36.60 -4.91
C GLU A 111 -2.50 35.57 -5.76
N MET A 112 -1.28 35.22 -5.35
CA MET A 112 -0.48 34.17 -5.98
C MET A 112 -1.27 32.85 -6.04
N ASN A 113 -1.84 32.43 -4.89
CA ASN A 113 -2.62 31.20 -4.81
C ASN A 113 -3.90 31.24 -5.66
N ALA A 114 -4.53 32.40 -5.80
CA ALA A 114 -5.71 32.57 -6.64
C ALA A 114 -5.35 32.47 -8.12
N LYS A 115 -4.30 33.17 -8.57
CA LYS A 115 -3.79 33.10 -9.95
C LYS A 115 -3.40 31.68 -10.34
N LEU A 116 -2.60 31.01 -9.52
CA LEU A 116 -2.13 29.65 -9.82
C LEU A 116 -3.27 28.61 -9.85
N ALA A 117 -4.28 28.74 -8.98
CA ALA A 117 -5.44 27.86 -9.06
C ALA A 117 -6.33 28.15 -10.27
N HIS A 118 -6.43 29.42 -10.66
CA HIS A 118 -7.14 29.79 -11.87
C HIS A 118 -6.49 29.12 -13.09
N ILE A 119 -5.17 29.27 -13.24
CA ILE A 119 -4.40 28.66 -14.34
C ILE A 119 -4.55 27.13 -14.37
N HIS A 120 -4.43 26.48 -13.19
CA HIS A 120 -4.62 25.04 -13.09
C HIS A 120 -6.03 24.61 -13.51
N LYS A 121 -7.06 25.31 -13.05
CA LYS A 121 -8.47 25.04 -13.40
C LYS A 121 -8.73 25.25 -14.89
N THR A 122 -8.28 26.38 -15.46
CA THR A 122 -8.46 26.71 -16.88
C THR A 122 -7.77 25.68 -17.77
N GLY A 123 -6.53 25.30 -17.44
CA GLY A 123 -5.80 24.28 -18.18
C GLY A 123 -6.46 22.90 -18.10
N MET A 124 -6.94 22.48 -16.92
CA MET A 124 -7.69 21.23 -16.79
C MET A 124 -9.00 21.22 -17.59
N SER A 125 -9.72 22.34 -17.66
CA SER A 125 -10.96 22.40 -18.46
C SER A 125 -10.74 22.24 -19.97
N ARG A 126 -9.52 22.51 -20.45
CA ARG A 126 -9.15 22.44 -21.87
C ARG A 126 -8.12 21.36 -22.16
N LEU A 127 -8.02 20.37 -21.29
CA LEU A 127 -6.99 19.33 -21.35
C LEU A 127 -6.98 18.58 -22.69
N SER A 128 -8.16 18.28 -23.26
CA SER A 128 -8.28 17.58 -24.56
C SER A 128 -7.63 18.34 -25.72
N GLU A 129 -7.62 19.67 -25.66
CA GLU A 129 -7.02 20.55 -26.65
C GLU A 129 -5.50 20.67 -26.44
N LEU A 130 -5.07 20.75 -25.18
CA LEU A 130 -3.68 20.96 -24.78
C LEU A 130 -2.81 19.70 -24.88
N GLN A 131 -3.42 18.51 -24.89
CA GLN A 131 -2.70 17.23 -25.04
C GLN A 131 -1.89 17.17 -26.35
N GLY A 132 -2.41 17.73 -27.44
CA GLY A 132 -1.71 17.81 -28.73
C GLY A 132 -0.46 18.68 -28.72
N ALA A 133 -0.36 19.62 -27.76
CA ALA A 133 0.79 20.51 -27.56
C ALA A 133 1.82 19.96 -26.55
N GLY A 134 1.65 18.72 -26.09
CA GLY A 134 2.56 18.07 -25.12
C GLY A 134 2.29 18.42 -23.66
N ILE A 135 1.22 19.17 -23.36
CA ILE A 135 0.80 19.45 -21.98
C ILE A 135 -0.13 18.31 -21.54
N THR A 136 0.40 17.43 -20.70
CA THR A 136 -0.30 16.20 -20.29
C THR A 136 -1.07 16.37 -18.99
N GLU A 137 -2.03 15.47 -18.77
CA GLU A 137 -2.79 15.37 -17.52
C GLU A 137 -1.88 15.22 -16.29
N GLY A 138 -0.82 14.41 -16.42
CA GLY A 138 0.15 14.18 -15.35
C GLY A 138 0.88 15.45 -14.90
N LEU A 139 1.10 16.41 -15.81
CA LEU A 139 1.69 17.71 -15.50
C LEU A 139 0.75 18.55 -14.62
N PHE A 140 -0.53 18.61 -14.96
CA PHE A 140 -1.55 19.31 -14.17
C PHE A 140 -1.77 18.65 -12.81
N GLU A 141 -1.79 17.32 -12.72
CA GLU A 141 -1.90 16.63 -11.43
C GLU A 141 -0.72 16.96 -10.50
N LEU A 142 0.50 16.95 -11.05
CA LEU A 142 1.71 17.23 -10.28
C LEU A 142 1.73 18.69 -9.79
N PHE A 143 1.37 19.64 -10.67
CA PHE A 143 1.25 21.05 -10.30
C PHE A 143 0.17 21.28 -9.23
N GLY A 144 -1.02 20.66 -9.37
CA GLY A 144 -2.09 20.76 -8.38
C GLY A 144 -1.68 20.26 -6.99
N LYS A 145 -0.93 19.14 -6.94
CA LYS A 145 -0.36 18.60 -5.69
C LYS A 145 0.65 19.57 -5.05
N LEU A 146 1.43 20.29 -5.85
CA LEU A 146 2.38 21.31 -5.38
C LEU A 146 1.65 22.53 -4.80
N LEU A 147 0.59 23.00 -5.46
CA LEU A 147 -0.22 24.13 -5.01
C LEU A 147 -0.95 23.81 -3.68
N GLU A 148 -1.53 22.63 -3.55
CA GLU A 148 -2.19 22.19 -2.31
C GLU A 148 -1.20 22.07 -1.14
N SER A 149 0.01 21.56 -1.43
CA SER A 149 1.12 21.51 -0.48
C SER A 149 1.45 22.89 0.06
N TYR A 150 1.63 23.88 -0.81
CA TYR A 150 1.96 25.25 -0.43
C TYR A 150 0.87 25.89 0.45
N ARG A 151 -0.41 25.79 0.05
CA ARG A 151 -1.55 26.36 0.79
C ARG A 151 -1.65 25.87 2.23
N LYS A 152 -1.32 24.60 2.48
CA LYS A 152 -1.37 24.04 3.85
C LYS A 152 -0.27 24.58 4.76
N HIS A 153 0.81 25.10 4.19
CA HIS A 153 2.02 25.43 4.94
C HIS A 153 2.44 26.91 4.87
N SER A 154 1.95 27.71 3.93
CA SER A 154 2.40 29.10 3.69
C SER A 154 2.37 29.99 4.94
N GLY A 155 1.33 29.90 5.78
CA GLY A 155 1.25 30.61 7.07
C GLY A 155 2.17 30.07 8.18
N LYS A 156 2.68 28.84 8.04
CA LYS A 156 3.46 28.11 9.06
C LYS A 156 4.95 28.05 8.74
N ILE A 157 5.38 28.39 7.52
CA ILE A 157 6.80 28.40 7.11
C ILE A 157 7.65 29.33 8.00
N ARG A 158 7.07 30.39 8.60
CA ARG A 158 7.74 31.24 9.61
C ARG A 158 8.17 30.48 10.87
N ASN A 159 7.57 29.32 11.16
CA ASN A 159 7.95 28.42 12.24
C ASN A 159 8.18 26.99 11.70
N PRO A 160 9.37 26.69 11.15
CA PRO A 160 9.69 25.38 10.60
C PRO A 160 9.54 24.23 11.61
N ALA A 161 9.73 24.51 12.91
CA ALA A 161 9.53 23.51 13.97
C ALA A 161 8.05 23.14 14.14
N GLY A 162 7.14 24.12 14.02
CA GLY A 162 5.69 23.92 14.02
C GLY A 162 5.23 23.05 12.86
N VAL A 163 5.71 23.34 11.64
CA VAL A 163 5.43 22.54 10.43
C VAL A 163 5.88 21.09 10.60
N ARG A 164 7.13 20.88 11.06
CA ARG A 164 7.68 19.55 11.32
C ARG A 164 6.86 18.78 12.37
N ARG A 165 6.38 19.45 13.40
CA ARG A 165 5.52 18.84 14.44
C ARG A 165 4.18 18.42 13.85
N GLU A 166 3.52 19.28 13.09
CA GLU A 166 2.22 18.99 12.49
C GLU A 166 2.27 17.83 11.50
N ILE A 167 3.27 17.78 10.61
CA ILE A 167 3.47 16.65 9.69
C ILE A 167 3.63 15.35 10.48
N ARG A 168 4.41 15.35 11.56
CA ARG A 168 4.59 14.18 12.43
C ARG A 168 3.28 13.76 13.11
N MET A 169 2.51 14.70 13.65
CA MET A 169 1.22 14.42 14.28
C MET A 169 0.22 13.85 13.28
N ARG A 170 0.12 14.45 12.10
CA ARG A 170 -0.76 13.96 11.02
C ARG A 170 -0.39 12.54 10.59
N GLN A 171 0.89 12.27 10.39
CA GLN A 171 1.37 10.91 10.09
C GLN A 171 1.00 9.94 11.23
N TYR A 172 1.26 10.31 12.48
CA TYR A 172 0.92 9.49 13.64
C TYR A 172 -0.56 9.09 13.67
N TYR A 173 -1.48 10.05 13.54
CA TYR A 173 -2.91 9.78 13.57
C TYR A 173 -3.38 8.91 12.39
N LEU A 174 -2.83 9.10 11.20
CA LEU A 174 -3.15 8.23 10.05
C LEU A 174 -2.70 6.78 10.27
N PHE A 175 -1.52 6.57 10.87
CA PHE A 175 -1.06 5.23 11.24
C PHE A 175 -1.94 4.59 12.31
N GLU A 176 -2.35 5.36 13.32
CA GLU A 176 -3.31 4.95 14.36
C GLU A 176 -4.65 4.49 13.75
N GLU A 177 -5.22 5.29 12.84
CA GLU A 177 -6.48 4.95 12.16
C GLU A 177 -6.34 3.69 11.32
N ALA A 178 -5.27 3.58 10.51
CA ALA A 178 -5.01 2.38 9.72
C ALA A 178 -4.85 1.14 10.61
N GLU A 179 -4.16 1.27 11.75
CA GLU A 179 -3.95 0.18 12.70
C GLU A 179 -5.26 -0.25 13.39
N LYS A 180 -6.16 0.70 13.69
CA LYS A 180 -7.50 0.38 14.20
C LYS A 180 -8.31 -0.41 13.18
N VAL A 181 -8.36 0.02 11.93
CA VAL A 181 -9.07 -0.73 10.86
C VAL A 181 -8.49 -2.13 10.72
N LEU A 182 -7.16 -2.22 10.69
CA LEU A 182 -6.43 -3.46 10.54
C LEU A 182 -6.72 -4.46 11.69
N LYS A 183 -6.68 -4.02 12.95
CA LYS A 183 -6.91 -4.90 14.13
C LYS A 183 -8.37 -5.15 14.43
N GLN A 184 -9.22 -4.15 14.29
CA GLN A 184 -10.61 -4.22 14.74
C GLN A 184 -11.55 -4.73 13.65
N ARG A 185 -11.17 -4.64 12.38
CA ARG A 185 -11.99 -5.10 11.25
C ARG A 185 -11.32 -6.25 10.50
N LEU A 186 -10.15 -6.04 9.89
CA LEU A 186 -9.52 -7.07 9.05
C LEU A 186 -9.15 -8.35 9.83
N ASP A 187 -8.51 -8.23 11.00
CA ASP A 187 -8.14 -9.41 11.80
C ASP A 187 -9.31 -10.22 12.34
N LYS A 188 -10.45 -9.56 12.53
CA LYS A 188 -11.66 -10.23 13.01
C LYS A 188 -12.37 -10.92 11.85
N THR A 189 -12.54 -10.20 10.75
CA THR A 189 -13.25 -10.71 9.56
C THR A 189 -12.47 -11.80 8.84
N ILE A 190 -11.13 -11.80 8.88
CA ILE A 190 -10.33 -12.89 8.28
C ILE A 190 -10.59 -14.25 8.95
N GLN A 191 -11.03 -14.30 10.22
CA GLN A 191 -11.33 -15.57 10.89
C GLN A 191 -12.50 -16.31 10.24
N LEU A 192 -13.38 -15.60 9.51
CA LEU A 192 -14.50 -16.21 8.80
C LEU A 192 -14.04 -17.15 7.67
N TYR A 193 -12.82 -16.95 7.16
CA TYR A 193 -12.21 -17.83 6.15
C TYR A 193 -11.54 -19.07 6.76
N LYS A 194 -11.47 -19.23 8.08
CA LYS A 194 -10.64 -20.26 8.72
C LYS A 194 -11.07 -21.69 8.38
N GLU A 195 -12.37 -21.94 8.23
CA GLU A 195 -12.89 -23.29 7.92
C GLU A 195 -12.86 -23.61 6.43
N ALA A 196 -13.10 -22.61 5.56
CA ALA A 196 -13.18 -22.81 4.10
C ALA A 196 -11.84 -22.60 3.37
N HIS A 197 -11.02 -21.64 3.84
CA HIS A 197 -9.79 -21.18 3.18
C HIS A 197 -8.67 -20.91 4.21
N PRO A 198 -8.19 -21.93 4.94
CA PRO A 198 -7.14 -21.77 5.95
C PRO A 198 -5.82 -21.21 5.37
N GLU A 199 -5.50 -21.51 4.12
CA GLU A 199 -4.36 -20.98 3.37
C GLU A 199 -4.43 -19.46 3.20
N PHE A 200 -5.63 -18.93 2.94
CA PHE A 200 -5.86 -17.49 2.79
C PHE A 200 -5.65 -16.76 4.11
N VAL A 201 -6.18 -17.31 5.21
CA VAL A 201 -5.95 -16.76 6.57
C VAL A 201 -4.47 -16.79 6.93
N TYR A 202 -3.78 -17.88 6.61
CA TYR A 202 -2.35 -18.02 6.84
C TYR A 202 -1.55 -16.97 6.07
N ASN A 203 -1.77 -16.84 4.76
CA ASN A 203 -1.07 -15.89 3.90
C ASN A 203 -1.33 -14.43 4.30
N TYR A 204 -2.55 -14.11 4.72
CA TYR A 204 -2.87 -12.79 5.30
C TYR A 204 -2.05 -12.53 6.58
N LYS A 205 -2.06 -13.47 7.55
CA LYS A 205 -1.30 -13.33 8.80
C LYS A 205 0.20 -13.22 8.55
N TYR A 206 0.69 -13.95 7.55
CA TYR A 206 2.08 -13.90 7.13
C TYR A 206 2.45 -12.59 6.43
N SER A 207 1.51 -12.00 5.69
CA SER A 207 1.65 -10.66 5.09
C SER A 207 1.76 -9.56 6.15
N ARG A 208 1.18 -9.78 7.34
CA ARG A 208 1.28 -8.87 8.51
C ARG A 208 2.57 -8.96 9.31
N LEU A 209 3.48 -9.88 9.01
CA LEU A 209 4.76 -9.93 9.72
C LEU A 209 5.67 -8.79 9.20
N ASN A 210 6.06 -7.89 10.11
CA ASN A 210 7.05 -6.84 9.83
C ASN A 210 8.42 -7.49 9.59
N LEU A 211 8.96 -7.36 8.38
CA LEU A 211 10.27 -7.87 8.02
C LEU A 211 11.38 -7.04 8.68
N TYR A 212 12.05 -7.62 9.68
CA TYR A 212 13.39 -7.19 10.09
C TYR A 212 14.42 -8.09 9.38
N PRO A 213 15.44 -7.54 8.69
CA PRO A 213 16.37 -8.31 7.86
C PRO A 213 17.43 -9.11 8.65
N SER A 214 17.13 -9.57 9.86
CA SER A 214 18.11 -10.24 10.73
C SER A 214 17.53 -11.48 11.41
N CYS A 215 17.33 -12.56 10.65
CA CYS A 215 17.21 -13.91 11.22
C CYS A 215 17.60 -15.01 10.20
N PRO A 216 18.10 -16.17 10.69
CA PRO A 216 18.70 -17.24 9.88
C PRO A 216 17.64 -18.05 9.13
N SER A 217 18.08 -18.97 8.26
CA SER A 217 17.33 -19.89 7.36
C SER A 217 15.79 -19.87 7.48
N THR A 218 15.11 -19.68 6.36
CA THR A 218 13.64 -19.79 6.24
C THR A 218 13.13 -21.17 6.68
N GLN A 219 12.07 -21.25 7.49
CA GLN A 219 11.54 -22.52 8.00
C GLN A 219 10.01 -22.55 7.90
N ILE A 220 9.39 -23.73 7.77
CA ILE A 220 7.95 -23.95 7.96
C ILE A 220 7.76 -24.96 9.10
N THR A 221 6.84 -24.67 10.00
CA THR A 221 6.45 -25.51 11.13
C THR A 221 4.94 -25.50 11.30
N GLY A 222 4.39 -26.49 12.00
CA GLY A 222 2.98 -26.48 12.41
C GLY A 222 2.46 -27.86 12.72
N THR A 223 1.14 -28.04 12.67
CA THR A 223 0.48 -29.32 13.01
C THR A 223 -0.46 -29.82 11.92
N VAL A 224 -0.50 -31.14 11.72
CA VAL A 224 -1.52 -31.83 10.92
C VAL A 224 -2.53 -32.47 11.87
N ARG A 225 -3.81 -32.19 11.65
CA ARG A 225 -4.91 -32.70 12.48
C ARG A 225 -6.10 -33.19 11.65
N CYS A 226 -6.90 -34.07 12.23
CA CYS A 226 -8.17 -34.51 11.67
C CYS A 226 -9.19 -33.37 11.73
N ASN A 227 -9.82 -33.04 10.61
CA ASN A 227 -10.78 -31.93 10.56
C ASN A 227 -12.04 -32.19 11.41
N GLN A 228 -12.54 -33.42 11.42
CA GLN A 228 -13.75 -33.81 12.17
C GLN A 228 -13.50 -33.95 13.67
N LYS A 229 -12.47 -34.71 14.05
CA LYS A 229 -12.20 -35.05 15.46
C LYS A 229 -11.29 -34.04 16.17
N LYS A 230 -10.65 -33.13 15.41
CA LYS A 230 -9.62 -32.19 15.89
C LYS A 230 -8.43 -32.85 16.61
N ILE A 231 -8.20 -34.14 16.36
CA ILE A 231 -7.08 -34.95 16.90
C ILE A 231 -5.85 -34.82 15.99
N PRO A 232 -4.61 -34.72 16.53
CA PRO A 232 -3.40 -34.72 15.72
C PRO A 232 -3.21 -36.03 14.93
N ILE A 233 -2.62 -35.93 13.73
CA ILE A 233 -2.36 -37.08 12.88
C ILE A 233 -0.86 -37.35 12.86
N PRO A 234 -0.38 -38.40 13.55
CA PRO A 234 1.03 -38.79 13.53
C PRO A 234 1.38 -39.53 12.23
N GLY A 235 2.62 -39.37 11.76
CA GLY A 235 3.15 -40.06 10.58
C GLY A 235 2.65 -39.54 9.23
N ALA A 236 1.84 -38.47 9.20
CA ALA A 236 1.41 -37.83 7.96
C ALA A 236 2.61 -37.29 7.18
N LEU A 237 2.67 -37.57 5.88
CA LEU A 237 3.68 -37.05 4.98
C LEU A 237 3.32 -35.61 4.60
N PHE A 238 4.18 -34.67 4.97
CA PHE A 238 4.11 -33.27 4.57
C PHE A 238 5.16 -33.01 3.49
N ARG A 239 4.76 -32.50 2.33
CA ARG A 239 5.64 -32.25 1.19
C ARG A 239 5.42 -30.86 0.59
N ILE A 240 6.51 -30.18 0.24
CA ILE A 240 6.55 -28.96 -0.57
C ILE A 240 6.84 -29.38 -2.01
N GLU A 241 5.83 -29.26 -2.88
CA GLU A 241 5.88 -29.80 -4.25
C GLU A 241 6.94 -29.12 -5.12
N SER A 242 7.09 -27.80 -4.99
CA SER A 242 8.04 -27.01 -5.82
C SER A 242 9.51 -27.31 -5.54
N GLU A 243 9.82 -27.74 -4.31
CA GLU A 243 11.22 -27.91 -3.83
C GLU A 243 11.59 -29.38 -3.59
N GLY A 244 10.63 -30.29 -3.67
CA GLY A 244 10.83 -31.70 -3.32
C GLY A 244 11.12 -31.95 -1.83
N LEU A 245 11.06 -30.92 -0.98
CA LEU A 245 11.29 -31.03 0.46
C LEU A 245 10.10 -31.74 1.13
N SER A 246 10.37 -32.72 2.01
CA SER A 246 9.32 -33.40 2.76
C SER A 246 9.75 -33.82 4.16
N THR A 247 8.78 -33.98 5.04
CA THR A 247 8.95 -34.49 6.41
C THR A 247 7.72 -35.29 6.85
N HIS A 248 7.85 -36.11 7.89
CA HIS A 248 6.72 -36.79 8.52
C HIS A 248 6.34 -36.10 9.83
N THR A 249 5.05 -36.10 10.16
CA THR A 249 4.58 -35.55 11.43
C THR A 249 4.94 -36.45 12.62
N ASP A 250 5.25 -35.82 13.77
CA ASP A 250 5.53 -36.51 15.03
C ASP A 250 4.26 -37.04 15.72
N LEU A 251 4.40 -37.62 16.92
CA LEU A 251 3.29 -38.13 17.74
C LEU A 251 2.25 -37.06 18.10
N GLY A 252 2.65 -35.80 18.15
CA GLY A 252 1.77 -34.65 18.36
C GLY A 252 1.22 -34.05 17.06
N GLY A 253 1.44 -34.71 15.92
CA GLY A 253 1.07 -34.22 14.59
C GLY A 253 1.92 -33.04 14.11
N ARG A 254 3.03 -32.73 14.77
CA ARG A 254 3.87 -31.56 14.45
C ARG A 254 4.84 -31.88 13.33
N TYR A 255 5.15 -30.88 12.52
CA TYR A 255 6.16 -30.96 11.47
C TYR A 255 7.08 -29.73 11.48
N HIS A 256 8.28 -29.90 10.92
CA HIS A 256 9.31 -28.87 10.84
C HIS A 256 10.19 -29.09 9.60
N ILE A 257 10.31 -28.08 8.73
CA ILE A 257 11.20 -28.06 7.56
C ILE A 257 12.00 -26.75 7.58
N LYS A 258 13.31 -26.83 7.31
CA LYS A 258 14.22 -25.68 7.26
C LYS A 258 14.74 -25.45 5.82
N GLU A 259 15.40 -24.31 5.62
CA GLU A 259 16.11 -23.95 4.39
C GLU A 259 15.22 -23.86 3.15
N ILE A 260 14.00 -23.38 3.36
CA ILE A 260 13.01 -23.31 2.28
C ILE A 260 13.25 -22.02 1.47
N PRO A 261 13.33 -22.09 0.13
CA PRO A 261 13.40 -20.90 -0.71
C PRO A 261 12.23 -19.94 -0.44
N GLU A 262 12.50 -18.65 -0.60
CA GLU A 262 11.42 -17.67 -0.57
C GLU A 262 10.61 -17.74 -1.86
N GLY A 263 9.30 -17.54 -1.75
CA GLY A 263 8.40 -17.66 -2.89
C GLY A 263 7.04 -18.22 -2.52
N ILE A 264 6.25 -18.48 -3.54
CA ILE A 264 4.95 -19.14 -3.40
C ILE A 264 5.17 -20.64 -3.60
N VAL A 265 4.72 -21.44 -2.63
CA VAL A 265 4.84 -22.90 -2.70
C VAL A 265 3.49 -23.60 -2.69
N THR A 266 3.50 -24.83 -3.19
CA THR A 266 2.38 -25.77 -3.07
C THR A 266 2.72 -26.83 -2.04
N ILE A 267 1.80 -27.06 -1.10
CA ILE A 267 1.96 -28.02 -0.01
C ILE A 267 0.99 -29.17 -0.20
N ILE A 268 1.50 -30.39 -0.08
CA ILE A 268 0.73 -31.63 -0.15
C ILE A 268 0.87 -32.35 1.18
N VAL A 269 -0.26 -32.72 1.77
CA VAL A 269 -0.32 -33.57 2.97
C VAL A 269 -1.04 -34.86 2.63
N ASP A 270 -0.37 -35.97 2.91
CA ASP A 270 -0.86 -37.32 2.67
C ASP A 270 -0.78 -38.14 3.96
N ALA A 271 -1.86 -38.86 4.28
CA ALA A 271 -1.91 -39.73 5.45
C ALA A 271 -2.85 -40.92 5.16
N PRO A 272 -2.47 -42.15 5.55
CA PRO A 272 -3.33 -43.32 5.37
C PRO A 272 -4.70 -43.14 6.04
N GLY A 273 -5.78 -43.42 5.29
CA GLY A 273 -7.16 -43.26 5.78
C GLY A 273 -7.71 -41.84 5.74
N TYR A 274 -6.96 -40.89 5.15
CA TYR A 274 -7.38 -39.50 4.95
C TYR A 274 -7.35 -39.13 3.48
N VAL A 275 -8.21 -38.18 3.11
CA VAL A 275 -8.17 -37.56 1.78
C VAL A 275 -6.91 -36.68 1.69
N LYS A 276 -6.13 -36.84 0.62
CA LYS A 276 -4.96 -36.00 0.35
C LYS A 276 -5.36 -34.54 0.30
N SER A 277 -4.63 -33.71 1.05
CA SER A 277 -4.84 -32.26 1.05
C SER A 277 -3.78 -31.57 0.21
N ARG A 278 -4.21 -30.62 -0.61
CA ARG A 278 -3.35 -29.82 -1.47
C ARG A 278 -3.65 -28.34 -1.23
N ASN A 279 -2.67 -27.65 -0.66
CA ASN A 279 -2.74 -26.22 -0.36
C ASN A 279 -1.82 -25.47 -1.32
N ASN A 280 -2.41 -24.82 -2.31
CA ASN A 280 -1.69 -24.01 -3.29
C ASN A 280 -1.52 -22.58 -2.77
N GLY A 281 -0.49 -21.89 -3.25
CA GLY A 281 -0.39 -20.44 -3.08
C GLY A 281 0.16 -20.00 -1.71
N ILE A 282 0.92 -20.84 -1.01
CA ILE A 282 1.44 -20.51 0.32
C ILE A 282 2.67 -19.61 0.19
N LEU A 283 2.58 -18.37 0.70
CA LEU A 283 3.66 -17.39 0.61
C LEU A 283 4.71 -17.62 1.71
N ILE A 284 5.95 -17.85 1.31
CA ILE A 284 7.13 -17.96 2.17
C ILE A 284 8.06 -16.76 1.92
N LYS A 285 8.53 -16.11 2.99
CA LYS A 285 9.49 -15.01 2.98
C LYS A 285 10.80 -15.48 3.61
N ARG A 286 11.91 -15.01 3.05
CA ARG A 286 13.25 -15.34 3.52
C ARG A 286 13.45 -15.00 5.00
N GLY A 287 14.09 -15.92 5.73
CA GLY A 287 14.58 -15.70 7.10
C GLY A 287 13.50 -15.67 8.19
N LEU A 288 12.30 -16.18 7.89
CA LEU A 288 11.20 -16.32 8.85
C LEU A 288 10.81 -17.77 9.07
N ILE A 289 10.27 -18.04 10.25
CA ILE A 289 9.58 -19.29 10.58
C ILE A 289 8.10 -19.12 10.29
N ALA A 290 7.62 -19.86 9.30
CA ALA A 290 6.23 -19.94 8.88
C ALA A 290 5.48 -20.95 9.75
N HIS A 291 4.35 -20.56 10.36
CA HIS A 291 3.52 -21.46 11.18
C HIS A 291 2.21 -21.82 10.47
N LEU A 292 2.12 -23.01 9.88
CA LEU A 292 0.96 -23.46 9.11
C LEU A 292 0.34 -24.71 9.76
N ASP A 293 -0.93 -24.62 10.15
CA ASP A 293 -1.68 -25.80 10.61
C ASP A 293 -2.55 -26.31 9.48
N ILE A 294 -2.57 -27.62 9.27
CA ILE A 294 -3.35 -28.26 8.22
C ILE A 294 -4.35 -29.22 8.86
N ALA A 295 -5.62 -29.07 8.46
CA ALA A 295 -6.66 -30.01 8.82
C ALA A 295 -7.04 -30.85 7.60
N ILE A 296 -7.04 -32.17 7.73
CA ILE A 296 -7.41 -33.10 6.65
C ILE A 296 -8.60 -33.97 7.06
N THR A 297 -9.42 -34.35 6.09
CA THR A 297 -10.69 -35.07 6.32
C THR A 297 -10.46 -36.58 6.15
N PRO A 298 -11.04 -37.43 7.02
CA PRO A 298 -10.99 -38.89 6.83
C PRO A 298 -11.60 -39.28 5.47
N GLN A 299 -11.03 -40.28 4.82
CA GLN A 299 -11.60 -40.87 3.62
C GLN A 299 -12.88 -41.61 4.02
N GLN A 300 -14.03 -41.27 3.42
CA GLN A 300 -15.26 -42.01 3.68
C GLN A 300 -15.10 -43.42 3.12
N ILE A 301 -15.16 -44.42 4.00
CA ILE A 301 -15.32 -45.81 3.60
C ILE A 301 -16.82 -45.96 3.39
N GLU A 302 -17.29 -45.95 2.14
CA GLU A 302 -18.63 -46.43 1.83
C GLU A 302 -18.67 -47.91 2.19
N SER A 303 -19.41 -48.24 3.24
CA SER A 303 -19.76 -49.59 3.67
C SER A 303 -20.98 -50.10 2.93
#